data_AF-A0A9P4MBZ0-F1
#
_entry.id   AF-A0A9P4MBZ0-F1
#
_cell.length_a   1.000
_cell.length_b   1.000
_cell.length_c   1.000
_cell.angle_alpha   90.00
_cell.angle_beta   90.00
_cell.angle_gamma   90.00
#
_symmetry.space_group_name_H-M   'P 1'
#
loop_
_entity.id
_entity.type
_entity.pdbx_description
1 polymer ?
#
loop_
_entity_poly.entity_id
_entity_poly.type
_entity_poly.pdbx_seq_one_letter_code
_entity_poly.pdbx_strand_id
1 'polypeptide(L)'
;PAGYTTSFTNALASISESSYLGYRQISSYNTTLCASICNGISGCNSFNIYFQRNPLYSTNANCINPPARTAIQCGFYGDYLSSSMATNVGNWQQSFEIVLAGSNAYNKNYVPSTVASFKGPNALTGWLGSSSDYLAYSYSTTYSPSACASACLTLTAERRAIAILWSILLGGSYTPCNSFNIFNLTINSVVQSYMCVLYSD
;
A
#
# COMPACT_ATOMS: atom_id res chain seq x y z
N PRO A 1 3.06 -0.45 2.60
CA PRO A 1 2.28 -1.72 2.54
C PRO A 1 1.51 -1.76 1.21
N ALA A 2 0.97 -2.91 0.81
CA ALA A 2 0.19 -3.00 -0.42
C ALA A 2 -0.94 -1.96 -0.44
N GLY A 3 -1.05 -1.22 -1.55
CA GLY A 3 -2.09 -0.20 -1.73
C GLY A 3 -1.82 1.14 -1.04
N TYR A 4 -0.62 1.35 -0.48
CA TYR A 4 -0.23 2.60 0.16
C TYR A 4 1.17 3.04 -0.28
N THR A 5 1.35 4.35 -0.44
CA THR A 5 2.65 4.99 -0.68
C THR A 5 3.13 5.68 0.58
N THR A 6 4.42 5.55 0.88
CA THR A 6 5.06 6.28 1.98
C THR A 6 5.02 7.78 1.70
N SER A 7 4.44 8.55 2.63
CA SER A 7 4.46 10.02 2.57
C SER A 7 5.75 10.58 3.18
N PHE A 8 6.06 10.16 4.40
CA PHE A 8 7.31 10.49 5.07
C PHE A 8 7.69 9.41 6.08
N THR A 9 8.94 9.46 6.51
CA THR A 9 9.47 8.57 7.55
C THR A 9 10.26 9.32 8.60
N ASN A 10 10.28 8.76 9.81
CA ASN A 10 11.10 9.15 10.95
C ASN A 10 10.89 10.58 11.45
N ALA A 11 9.64 11.04 11.49
CA ALA A 11 9.31 12.30 12.13
C ALA A 11 9.36 12.18 13.67
N LEU A 12 9.74 13.27 14.34
CA LEU A 12 9.84 13.40 15.80
C LEU A 12 8.53 13.82 16.47
N ALA A 13 7.42 13.72 15.73
CA ALA A 13 6.07 14.03 16.18
C ALA A 13 5.06 13.17 15.40
N SER A 14 3.91 12.91 15.99
CA SER A 14 2.77 12.32 15.29
C SER A 14 1.96 13.39 14.55
N ILE A 15 0.96 12.95 13.78
CA ILE A 15 0.09 13.84 13.01
C ILE A 15 -0.90 14.61 13.91
N SER A 16 -1.02 15.91 13.66
CA SER A 16 -2.14 16.73 14.12
C SER A 16 -2.89 17.26 12.89
N GLU A 17 -4.09 16.75 12.65
CA GLU A 17 -4.89 17.10 11.47
C GLU A 17 -6.39 16.87 11.75
N SER A 18 -7.26 17.65 11.09
CA SER A 18 -8.71 17.71 11.31
C SER A 18 -9.50 16.48 10.83
N SER A 19 -8.99 15.75 9.84
CA SER A 19 -9.60 14.53 9.30
C SER A 19 -9.36 13.29 10.17
N TYR A 20 -8.92 13.45 11.42
CA TYR A 20 -8.65 12.35 12.32
C TYR A 20 -9.87 11.44 12.56
N LEU A 21 -9.69 10.15 12.29
CA LEU A 21 -10.72 9.11 12.39
C LEU A 21 -10.56 8.20 13.62
N GLY A 22 -9.50 8.40 14.41
CA GLY A 22 -9.19 7.61 15.59
C GLY A 22 -7.85 6.88 15.51
N TYR A 23 -7.59 6.04 16.51
CA TYR A 23 -6.33 5.31 16.62
C TYR A 23 -6.50 3.88 17.14
N ARG A 24 -5.49 3.05 16.93
CA ARG A 24 -5.39 1.70 17.46
C ARG A 24 -3.98 1.44 18.00
N GLN A 25 -3.88 1.00 19.25
CA GLN A 25 -2.63 0.45 19.77
C GLN A 25 -2.42 -0.97 19.24
N ILE A 26 -1.22 -1.27 18.76
CA ILE A 26 -0.82 -2.59 18.27
C ILE A 26 0.40 -3.12 19.06
N SER A 27 0.59 -4.43 19.05
CA SER A 27 1.61 -5.11 19.85
C SER A 27 3.02 -5.06 19.24
N SER A 28 3.13 -4.87 17.93
CA SER A 28 4.39 -4.80 17.20
C SER A 28 4.29 -3.81 16.05
N TYR A 29 5.43 -3.33 15.58
CA TYR A 29 5.47 -2.38 14.47
C TYR A 29 5.05 -3.08 13.17
N ASN A 30 3.81 -2.86 12.71
CA ASN A 30 3.24 -3.56 11.58
C ASN A 30 2.40 -2.63 10.69
N THR A 31 2.99 -2.17 9.59
CA THR A 31 2.34 -1.27 8.63
C THR A 31 1.22 -1.96 7.86
N THR A 32 1.32 -3.26 7.59
CA THR A 32 0.27 -4.04 6.93
C THR A 32 -0.99 -4.13 7.79
N LEU A 33 -0.83 -4.29 9.11
CA LEU A 33 -1.95 -4.28 10.05
C LEU A 33 -2.63 -2.90 10.10
N CYS A 34 -1.87 -1.80 10.23
CA CYS A 34 -2.47 -0.46 10.19
C CYS A 34 -3.20 -0.21 8.85
N ALA A 35 -2.61 -0.60 7.72
CA ALA A 35 -3.23 -0.49 6.40
C ALA A 35 -4.55 -1.29 6.31
N SER A 36 -4.56 -2.53 6.81
CA SER A 36 -5.76 -3.36 6.85
C SER A 36 -6.87 -2.74 7.71
N ILE A 37 -6.52 -2.14 8.85
CA ILE A 37 -7.49 -1.45 9.71
C ILE A 37 -8.04 -0.22 8.99
N CYS A 38 -7.17 0.62 8.40
CA CYS A 38 -7.59 1.78 7.63
C CYS A 38 -8.52 1.38 6.46
N ASN A 39 -8.22 0.31 5.74
CA ASN A 39 -9.09 -0.20 4.68
C ASN A 39 -10.49 -0.60 5.16
N GLY A 40 -10.64 -0.99 6.43
CA GLY A 40 -11.93 -1.29 7.05
C GLY A 40 -12.67 -0.08 7.63
N ILE A 41 -12.03 1.09 7.70
CA ILE A 41 -12.63 2.34 8.20
C ILE A 41 -13.18 3.12 7.00
N SER A 42 -14.50 3.39 7.02
CA SER A 42 -15.14 4.23 6.00
C SER A 42 -14.49 5.61 5.95
N GLY A 43 -14.06 6.04 4.76
CA GLY A 43 -13.42 7.34 4.55
C GLY A 43 -11.92 7.40 4.90
N CYS A 44 -11.30 6.32 5.36
CA CYS A 44 -9.86 6.35 5.67
C CYS A 44 -9.00 6.38 4.41
N ASN A 45 -8.21 7.43 4.28
CA ASN A 45 -7.33 7.69 3.13
C ASN A 45 -5.85 7.66 3.49
N SER A 46 -5.51 7.60 4.77
CA SER A 46 -4.12 7.50 5.21
C SER A 46 -4.02 6.99 6.65
N PHE A 47 -2.82 6.57 7.04
CA PHE A 47 -2.50 6.27 8.42
C PHE A 47 -1.09 6.73 8.80
N ASN A 48 -0.90 7.00 10.09
CA ASN A 48 0.37 7.28 10.71
C ASN A 48 0.68 6.21 11.75
N ILE A 49 1.84 5.56 11.67
CA ILE A 49 2.32 4.63 12.70
C ILE A 49 3.49 5.28 13.45
N TYR A 50 3.45 5.26 14.77
CA TYR A 50 4.44 5.94 15.62
C TYR A 50 4.61 5.24 16.97
N PHE A 51 5.73 5.53 17.63
CA PHE A 51 6.01 5.11 18.99
C PHE A 51 5.58 6.20 19.96
N GLN A 52 4.87 5.81 21.01
CA GLN A 52 4.40 6.69 22.07
C GLN A 52 4.98 6.25 23.41
N ARG A 53 5.66 7.16 24.10
CA ARG A 53 6.08 6.99 25.50
C ARG A 53 4.85 7.15 26.38
N ASN A 54 4.43 6.06 27.01
CA ASN A 54 3.29 6.03 27.92
C ASN A 54 3.72 5.72 29.35
N PRO A 55 3.01 6.22 30.36
CA PRO A 55 3.26 5.81 31.72
C PRO A 55 2.81 4.35 31.92
N LEU A 56 3.56 3.57 32.69
CA LEU A 56 3.20 2.19 33.02
C LEU A 56 1.98 2.13 33.95
N TYR A 57 1.83 3.15 34.80
CA TYR A 57 0.71 3.33 35.73
C TYR A 57 0.08 4.72 35.52
N SER A 58 -1.20 4.90 35.86
CA SER A 58 -1.84 6.21 35.73
C SER A 58 -1.17 7.27 36.61
N THR A 59 -0.86 8.43 36.04
CA THR A 59 -0.28 9.55 36.78
C THR A 59 -1.30 10.20 37.69
N ASN A 60 -0.92 10.49 38.94
CA ASN A 60 -1.75 11.21 39.91
C ASN A 60 -0.86 11.88 40.98
N ALA A 61 -1.45 12.53 41.98
CA ALA A 61 -0.72 13.26 43.03
C ALA A 61 0.32 12.39 43.78
N ASN A 62 0.10 11.07 43.90
CA ASN A 62 1.01 10.14 44.56
C ASN A 62 1.92 9.39 43.59
N CYS A 63 1.75 9.57 42.28
CA CYS A 63 2.52 8.92 41.23
C CYS A 63 2.70 9.88 40.05
N ILE A 64 3.51 10.93 40.25
CA ILE A 64 3.64 12.03 39.28
C ILE A 64 4.55 11.71 38.09
N ASN A 65 5.45 10.72 38.22
CA ASN A 65 6.38 10.28 37.18
C ASN A 65 6.63 8.76 37.26
N PRO A 66 5.67 7.92 36.86
CA PRO A 66 5.83 6.47 36.86
C PRO A 66 6.89 6.00 35.84
N PRO A 67 7.38 4.75 35.95
CA PRO A 67 8.15 4.12 34.89
C PRO A 67 7.44 4.20 33.53
N ALA A 68 8.20 4.34 32.46
CA ALA A 68 7.66 4.42 31.11
C ALA A 68 7.53 3.04 30.46
N ARG A 69 6.56 2.92 29.55
CA ARG A 69 6.45 1.86 28.55
C ARG A 69 6.31 2.46 27.17
N THR A 70 6.76 1.74 26.15
CA THR A 70 6.56 2.14 24.76
C THR A 70 5.29 1.49 24.22
N ALA A 71 4.40 2.29 23.64
CA ALA A 71 3.24 1.82 22.89
C ALA A 71 3.43 2.12 21.39
N ILE A 72 2.92 1.25 20.53
CA ILE A 72 2.92 1.46 19.08
C ILE A 72 1.49 1.79 18.68
N GLN A 73 1.30 2.93 18.04
CA GLN A 73 -0.02 3.43 17.67
C GLN A 73 -0.14 3.50 16.15
N CYS A 74 -1.30 3.15 15.61
CA CYS A 74 -1.76 3.55 14.28
C CYS A 74 -2.80 4.66 14.46
N GLY A 75 -2.54 5.88 13.98
CA GLY A 75 -3.55 6.93 13.78
C GLY A 75 -4.12 6.87 12.37
N PHE A 76 -5.42 7.09 12.20
CA PHE A 76 -6.15 7.00 10.93
C PHE A 76 -6.75 8.35 10.55
N TYR A 77 -6.71 8.69 9.26
CA TYR A 77 -7.11 10.02 8.78
C TYR A 77 -7.90 9.92 7.48
N GLY A 78 -8.83 10.87 7.32
CA GLY A 78 -9.69 11.02 6.15
C GLY A 78 -9.03 11.74 4.99
N ASP A 79 -7.92 12.44 5.21
CA ASP A 79 -7.13 13.12 4.17
C ASP A 79 -5.75 12.51 3.99
N TYR A 80 -5.03 12.97 2.96
CA TYR A 80 -3.64 12.62 2.74
C TYR A 80 -2.72 13.41 3.66
N LEU A 81 -1.72 12.69 4.19
CA LEU A 81 -0.76 13.23 5.13
C LEU A 81 0.49 13.72 4.40
N SER A 82 1.09 14.79 4.94
CA SER A 82 2.43 15.28 4.61
C SER A 82 3.26 15.45 5.88
N SER A 83 4.58 15.54 5.75
CA SER A 83 5.48 15.74 6.89
C SER A 83 5.21 17.02 7.68
N SER A 84 4.69 18.06 7.02
CA SER A 84 4.29 19.33 7.68
C SER A 84 3.17 19.17 8.70
N MET A 85 2.39 18.08 8.64
CA MET A 85 1.32 17.80 9.59
C MET A 85 1.82 17.06 10.85
N ALA A 86 3.07 16.60 10.86
CA ALA A 86 3.68 15.93 12.01
C ALA A 86 4.07 16.97 13.09
N THR A 87 3.08 17.49 13.81
CA THR A 87 3.24 18.57 14.79
C THR A 87 2.79 18.18 16.20
N ASN A 88 2.17 17.01 16.37
CA ASN A 88 1.78 16.52 17.69
C ASN A 88 2.96 15.84 18.38
N VAL A 89 3.67 16.63 19.20
CA VAL A 89 4.83 16.23 20.01
C VAL A 89 4.45 15.52 21.31
N GLY A 90 3.17 15.53 21.66
CA GLY A 90 2.64 14.96 22.90
C GLY A 90 2.32 16.00 23.94
N ASN A 91 2.23 15.56 25.19
CA ASN A 91 1.79 16.40 26.28
C ASN A 91 2.37 15.95 27.61
N TRP A 92 2.39 16.87 28.56
CA TRP A 92 2.73 16.57 29.94
C TRP A 92 1.50 16.06 30.69
N GLN A 93 1.70 15.03 31.52
CA GLN A 93 0.76 14.52 32.51
C GLN A 93 1.45 14.53 33.86
N GLN A 94 1.13 15.50 34.73
CA GLN A 94 1.92 15.78 35.94
C GLN A 94 3.39 16.03 35.55
N SER A 95 4.33 15.23 36.08
CA SER A 95 5.76 15.29 35.76
C SER A 95 6.20 14.19 34.79
N PHE A 96 5.25 13.53 34.11
CA PHE A 96 5.52 12.54 33.08
C PHE A 96 5.23 13.13 31.69
N GLU A 97 6.24 13.12 30.81
CA GLU A 97 6.08 13.57 29.43
C GLU A 97 5.64 12.43 28.51
N ILE A 98 4.47 12.55 27.88
CA ILE A 98 4.11 11.71 26.74
C ILE A 98 4.83 12.26 25.53
N VAL A 99 5.63 11.40 24.89
CA VAL A 99 6.42 11.74 23.69
C VAL A 99 5.97 10.86 22.54
N LEU A 100 5.84 11.44 21.35
CA LEU A 100 5.48 10.75 20.12
C LEU A 100 6.61 10.90 19.10
N ALA A 101 7.21 9.79 18.66
CA ALA A 101 8.37 9.81 17.78
C ALA A 101 8.44 8.57 16.88
N GLY A 102 9.41 8.54 15.96
CA GLY A 102 9.58 7.45 15.00
C GLY A 102 8.37 7.31 14.07
N SER A 103 7.77 8.45 13.73
CA SER A 103 6.49 8.57 13.05
C SER A 103 6.66 8.41 11.55
N ASN A 104 5.92 7.46 10.97
CA ASN A 104 5.90 7.15 9.55
C ASN A 104 4.45 7.26 9.03
N ALA A 105 4.23 7.97 7.92
CA ALA A 105 2.91 8.15 7.34
C ALA A 105 2.79 7.50 5.96
N TYR A 106 1.60 6.98 5.67
CA TYR A 106 1.29 6.26 4.45
C TYR A 106 -0.06 6.72 3.91
N ASN A 107 -0.07 7.16 2.65
CA ASN A 107 -1.28 7.58 1.94
C ASN A 107 -1.80 6.43 1.08
N LYS A 108 -3.11 6.23 1.07
CA LYS A 108 -3.76 5.21 0.26
C LYS A 108 -3.57 5.56 -1.21
N ASN A 109 -3.21 4.57 -2.01
CA ASN A 109 -3.06 4.75 -3.44
C ASN A 109 -4.43 4.86 -4.09
N TYR A 110 -4.51 5.64 -5.17
CA TYR A 110 -5.67 5.62 -6.04
C TYR A 110 -5.93 4.19 -6.52
N VAL A 111 -7.16 3.71 -6.36
CA VAL A 111 -7.58 2.40 -6.88
C VAL A 111 -8.00 2.61 -8.33
N PRO A 112 -7.31 1.98 -9.31
CA PRO A 112 -7.69 2.11 -10.71
C PRO A 112 -9.09 1.54 -10.97
N SER A 113 -9.72 1.96 -12.05
CA SER A 113 -10.99 1.37 -12.47
C SER A 113 -10.85 -0.12 -12.75
N THR A 114 -11.88 -0.89 -12.41
CA THR A 114 -12.00 -2.30 -12.78
C THR A 114 -11.97 -2.45 -14.31
N VAL A 115 -11.31 -3.48 -14.80
CA VAL A 115 -11.28 -3.77 -16.24
C VAL A 115 -12.15 -5.00 -16.52
N ALA A 116 -12.99 -4.92 -17.55
CA ALA A 116 -13.87 -6.01 -17.95
C ALA A 116 -13.08 -7.32 -18.17
N SER A 117 -13.66 -8.45 -17.79
CA SER A 117 -13.07 -9.80 -17.86
C SER A 117 -11.93 -10.08 -16.86
N PHE A 118 -11.58 -9.14 -15.99
CA PHE A 118 -10.58 -9.35 -14.92
C PHE A 118 -11.19 -9.10 -13.53
N LYS A 119 -10.71 -9.83 -12.52
CA LYS A 119 -11.19 -9.75 -11.12
C LYS A 119 -10.48 -8.69 -10.26
N GLY A 120 -9.56 -7.92 -10.84
CA GLY A 120 -8.80 -6.87 -10.17
C GLY A 120 -9.50 -5.49 -10.18
N PRO A 121 -8.83 -4.43 -9.68
CA PRO A 121 -7.43 -4.40 -9.28
C PRO A 121 -7.18 -4.87 -7.84
N ASN A 122 -6.11 -5.64 -7.65
CA ASN A 122 -5.59 -6.00 -6.33
C ASN A 122 -4.25 -5.30 -6.15
N ALA A 123 -4.09 -4.55 -5.05
CA ALA A 123 -2.83 -3.90 -4.77
C ALA A 123 -1.79 -4.93 -4.31
N LEU A 124 -0.59 -4.85 -4.88
CA LEU A 124 0.53 -5.73 -4.55
C LEU A 124 1.63 -4.92 -3.85
N THR A 125 2.50 -5.60 -3.10
CA THR A 125 3.68 -4.97 -2.48
C THR A 125 4.82 -4.74 -3.47
N GLY A 126 4.73 -5.29 -4.68
CA GLY A 126 5.73 -5.16 -5.73
C GLY A 126 5.37 -5.98 -6.97
N TRP A 127 6.32 -6.04 -7.90
CA TRP A 127 6.24 -6.90 -9.09
C TRP A 127 6.27 -8.38 -8.71
N LEU A 128 5.46 -9.21 -9.38
CA LEU A 128 5.40 -10.67 -9.15
C LEU A 128 6.62 -11.45 -9.69
N GLY A 129 7.63 -10.79 -10.27
CA GLY A 129 8.91 -11.42 -10.66
C GLY A 129 8.81 -12.34 -11.88
N SER A 130 9.89 -13.11 -12.13
CA SER A 130 9.96 -14.13 -13.18
C SER A 130 9.39 -15.46 -12.66
N SER A 131 8.08 -15.63 -12.73
CA SER A 131 7.43 -16.93 -12.50
C SER A 131 7.52 -17.82 -13.75
N SER A 132 7.23 -19.11 -13.61
CA SER A 132 6.98 -20.02 -14.75
C SER A 132 5.88 -19.52 -15.67
N ASP A 133 5.02 -18.64 -15.15
CA ASP A 133 3.79 -18.22 -15.79
C ASP A 133 3.95 -16.89 -16.55
N TYR A 134 5.14 -16.27 -16.46
CA TYR A 134 5.49 -15.06 -17.20
C TYR A 134 5.35 -15.26 -18.71
N LEU A 135 4.69 -14.33 -19.38
CA LEU A 135 4.46 -14.38 -20.82
C LEU A 135 5.19 -13.27 -21.58
N ALA A 136 5.01 -12.03 -21.16
CA ALA A 136 5.51 -10.85 -21.86
C ALA A 136 5.50 -9.61 -20.95
N TYR A 137 6.21 -8.56 -21.35
CA TYR A 137 6.07 -7.23 -20.80
C TYR A 137 6.01 -6.17 -21.89
N SER A 138 5.49 -4.99 -21.55
CA SER A 138 5.51 -3.81 -22.42
C SER A 138 5.63 -2.52 -21.60
N TYR A 139 6.26 -1.50 -22.19
CA TYR A 139 6.34 -0.16 -21.59
C TYR A 139 5.29 0.78 -22.19
N SER A 140 4.80 1.72 -21.38
CA SER A 140 3.87 2.78 -21.78
C SER A 140 4.29 4.10 -21.14
N THR A 141 3.95 5.21 -21.79
CA THR A 141 4.10 6.57 -21.22
C THR A 141 2.96 6.94 -20.28
N THR A 142 1.87 6.17 -20.28
CA THR A 142 0.69 6.41 -19.44
C THR A 142 0.31 5.17 -18.62
N TYR A 143 -0.22 5.39 -17.42
CA TYR A 143 -0.76 4.33 -16.58
C TYR A 143 -2.15 3.94 -17.10
N SER A 144 -2.24 2.82 -17.82
CA SER A 144 -3.52 2.31 -18.36
C SER A 144 -3.70 0.81 -18.10
N PRO A 145 -4.44 0.44 -17.04
CA PRO A 145 -4.82 -0.96 -16.80
C PRO A 145 -5.63 -1.55 -17.96
N SER A 146 -6.45 -0.73 -18.64
CA SER A 146 -7.21 -1.16 -19.81
C SER A 146 -6.32 -1.55 -20.99
N ALA A 147 -5.21 -0.84 -21.22
CA ALA A 147 -4.25 -1.19 -22.26
C ALA A 147 -3.56 -2.54 -21.96
N CYS A 148 -3.20 -2.77 -20.69
CA CYS A 148 -2.66 -4.06 -20.24
C CYS A 148 -3.64 -5.22 -20.45
N ALA A 149 -4.90 -5.03 -20.07
CA ALA A 149 -5.94 -6.02 -20.26
C ALA A 149 -6.15 -6.35 -21.74
N SER A 150 -6.20 -5.33 -22.60
CA SER A 150 -6.30 -5.52 -24.05
C SER A 150 -5.11 -6.30 -24.59
N ALA A 151 -3.88 -6.00 -24.16
CA ALA A 151 -2.70 -6.76 -24.56
C ALA A 151 -2.78 -8.24 -24.13
N CYS A 152 -3.27 -8.50 -22.92
CA CYS A 152 -3.48 -9.86 -22.40
C CYS A 152 -4.51 -10.64 -23.23
N LEU A 153 -5.66 -10.01 -23.54
CA LEU A 153 -6.72 -10.63 -24.34
C LEU A 153 -6.27 -10.87 -25.79
N THR A 154 -5.55 -9.92 -26.40
CA THR A 154 -4.98 -10.07 -27.74
C THR A 154 -3.97 -11.22 -27.80
N LEU A 155 -3.05 -11.29 -26.84
CA LEU A 155 -2.07 -12.38 -26.77
C LEU A 155 -2.76 -13.76 -26.67
N THR A 156 -3.83 -13.83 -25.89
CA THR A 156 -4.65 -15.04 -25.76
C THR A 156 -5.31 -15.42 -27.09
N ALA A 157 -5.89 -14.44 -27.79
CA ALA A 157 -6.56 -14.66 -29.08
C ALA A 157 -5.59 -15.11 -30.17
N GLU A 158 -4.42 -14.47 -30.27
CA GLU A 158 -3.36 -14.83 -31.22
C GLU A 158 -2.87 -16.26 -31.00
N ARG A 159 -2.52 -16.60 -29.75
CA ARG A 159 -2.05 -17.95 -29.40
C ARG A 159 -3.12 -19.01 -29.65
N ARG A 160 -4.39 -18.71 -29.37
CA ARG A 160 -5.51 -19.59 -29.67
C ARG A 160 -5.66 -19.83 -31.17
N ALA A 161 -5.56 -18.78 -32.00
CA ALA A 161 -5.66 -18.89 -33.45
C ALA A 161 -4.55 -19.78 -34.02
N ILE A 162 -3.31 -19.61 -33.55
CA ILE A 162 -2.17 -20.45 -33.94
C ILE A 162 -2.43 -21.92 -33.53
N ALA A 163 -2.86 -22.18 -32.29
CA ALA A 163 -3.12 -23.54 -31.85
C ALA A 163 -4.22 -24.24 -32.66
N ILE A 164 -5.25 -23.52 -33.11
CA ILE A 164 -6.29 -24.07 -34.01
C ILE A 164 -5.67 -24.49 -35.36
N LEU A 165 -4.79 -23.67 -35.95
CA LEU A 165 -4.13 -24.02 -37.22
C LEU A 165 -3.30 -25.31 -37.11
N TRP A 166 -2.56 -25.48 -36.03
CA TRP A 166 -1.73 -26.68 -35.80
C TRP A 166 -2.53 -27.90 -35.31
N SER A 167 -3.74 -27.69 -34.77
CA SER A 167 -4.57 -28.76 -34.21
C SER A 167 -4.89 -29.88 -35.20
N ILE A 168 -4.95 -29.54 -36.49
CA ILE A 168 -5.27 -30.47 -37.59
C ILE A 168 -4.15 -31.49 -37.83
N LEU A 169 -2.89 -31.14 -37.51
CA LEU A 169 -1.72 -31.97 -37.82
C LEU A 169 -1.08 -32.64 -36.59
N LEU A 170 -1.07 -31.97 -35.43
CA LEU A 170 -0.26 -32.40 -34.27
C LEU A 170 -1.02 -32.33 -32.92
N GLY A 171 -2.32 -32.02 -32.94
CA GLY A 171 -3.02 -31.56 -31.74
C GLY A 171 -2.70 -30.08 -31.43
N GLY A 172 -3.58 -29.41 -30.68
CA GLY A 172 -3.48 -27.97 -30.44
C GLY A 172 -3.70 -27.62 -28.98
N SER A 173 -2.69 -27.03 -28.35
CA SER A 173 -2.79 -26.41 -27.03
C SER A 173 -2.16 -25.02 -27.08
N TYR A 174 -2.66 -24.10 -26.27
CA TYR A 174 -2.06 -22.78 -26.14
C TYR A 174 -2.06 -22.34 -24.68
N THR A 175 -1.12 -21.48 -24.33
CA THR A 175 -1.04 -20.85 -23.01
C THR A 175 -1.74 -19.50 -23.06
N PRO A 176 -2.92 -19.34 -22.43
CA PRO A 176 -3.62 -18.06 -22.37
C PRO A 176 -2.87 -17.06 -21.50
N CYS A 177 -3.19 -15.78 -21.65
CA CYS A 177 -2.91 -14.77 -20.64
C CYS A 177 -4.15 -14.59 -19.76
N ASN A 178 -3.98 -14.74 -18.45
CA ASN A 178 -5.07 -14.75 -17.49
C ASN A 178 -4.96 -13.61 -16.46
N SER A 179 -3.75 -13.10 -16.25
CA SER A 179 -3.50 -12.01 -15.30
C SER A 179 -2.44 -11.04 -15.82
N PHE A 180 -2.42 -9.84 -15.24
CA PHE A 180 -1.40 -8.84 -15.53
C PHE A 180 -1.10 -7.97 -14.30
N ASN A 181 0.08 -7.37 -14.28
CA ASN A 181 0.42 -6.28 -13.36
C ASN A 181 0.72 -5.01 -14.15
N ILE A 182 0.45 -3.86 -13.54
CA ILE A 182 0.87 -2.57 -14.05
C ILE A 182 1.41 -1.70 -12.91
N PHE A 183 2.58 -1.11 -13.11
CA PHE A 183 3.26 -0.26 -12.13
C PHE A 183 4.14 0.77 -12.82
N ASN A 184 4.52 1.82 -12.10
CA ASN A 184 5.47 2.82 -12.57
C ASN A 184 6.91 2.37 -12.32
N LEU A 185 7.80 2.76 -13.22
CA LEU A 185 9.23 2.64 -13.05
C LEU A 185 9.80 4.02 -12.75
N THR A 186 10.52 4.13 -11.64
CA THR A 186 11.07 5.41 -11.18
C THR A 186 12.59 5.35 -11.12
N ILE A 187 13.25 6.38 -11.64
CA ILE A 187 14.67 6.63 -11.43
C ILE A 187 14.77 7.92 -10.61
N ASN A 188 15.48 7.88 -9.48
CA ASN A 188 15.61 9.03 -8.56
C ASN A 188 14.25 9.67 -8.21
N SER A 189 13.24 8.84 -7.92
CA SER A 189 11.86 9.26 -7.61
C SER A 189 11.09 9.94 -8.75
N VAL A 190 11.63 9.96 -9.97
CA VAL A 190 10.97 10.47 -11.17
C VAL A 190 10.44 9.30 -11.99
N VAL A 191 9.13 9.30 -12.28
CA VAL A 191 8.49 8.29 -13.14
C VAL A 191 9.06 8.40 -14.55
N GLN A 192 9.66 7.31 -15.04
CA GLN A 192 10.23 7.20 -16.38
C GLN A 192 9.23 6.59 -17.36
N SER A 193 8.55 5.52 -16.93
CA SER A 193 7.59 4.80 -17.73
C SER A 193 6.66 3.98 -16.84
N TYR A 194 5.63 3.40 -17.44
CA TYR A 194 4.78 2.40 -16.84
C TYR A 194 5.05 1.06 -17.49
N MET A 195 5.23 0.02 -16.68
CA MET A 195 5.47 -1.33 -17.17
C MET A 195 4.23 -2.18 -16.95
N CYS A 196 3.84 -2.89 -18.00
CA CYS A 196 2.84 -3.94 -17.99
C CYS A 196 3.53 -5.29 -18.03
N VAL A 197 3.12 -6.25 -17.21
CA VAL A 197 3.65 -7.62 -17.24
C VAL A 197 2.47 -8.59 -17.29
N LEU A 198 2.53 -9.54 -18.22
CA LEU A 198 1.46 -10.50 -18.54
C LEU A 198 1.82 -11.90 -18.04
N TYR A 199 0.85 -12.62 -17.48
CA TYR A 199 1.03 -13.96 -16.91
C TYR A 199 -0.08 -14.93 -17.34
N SER A 200 0.19 -16.23 -17.21
CA SER A 200 -0.66 -17.34 -17.65
C SER A 200 -1.40 -18.10 -16.55
N ASP A 201 -1.29 -17.65 -15.30
CA ASP A 201 -1.80 -18.27 -14.07
C ASP A 201 -3.32 -18.26 -13.91
#